data_AF-A0A1E4FR02-F1
#
_entry.id   AF-A0A1E4FR02-F1
#
_cell.length_a   1.000
_cell.length_b   1.000
_cell.length_c   1.000
_cell.angle_alpha   90.00
_cell.angle_beta   90.00
_cell.angle_gamma   90.00
#
_symmetry.space_group_name_H-M   'P 1'
#
loop_
_entity.id
_entity.type
_entity.pdbx_description
1 polymer ?
#
loop_
_entity_poly.entity_id
_entity_poly.type
_entity_poly.pdbx_seq_one_letter_code
_entity_poly.pdbx_strand_id
1 'polypeptide(L)'
;MTQRWAPVATQEVGQEEVRVHLLALFEENSGECLAKEMTEVALQPLELASWALEKLPSALPKETQILLDDPNLLGPLAVYLRDFEVVLAPRAEYRDQFFAGLLEQLQYFQNAADYCLLESFGEADTLRFFKTAREYLQAAPWRLFGRQTFLEFRDAEAKEQVVGVYCLEADELIGFCFLDAKEYRACREQGSLPDPIWGLEYGNVAYVGGADLDLLDRKGLAFPPDQYPWILVQSLPDGLTRGLFEELLWLLQRIPQIARSGETIQADGRRLGLAPS
;
A
#
# COMPACT_ATOMS: atom_id res chain seq x y z
N MET A 1 -10.64 -5.89 -24.09
CA MET A 1 -11.43 -5.49 -22.92
C MET A 1 -10.90 -6.19 -21.69
N THR A 2 -10.86 -5.48 -20.57
CA THR A 2 -10.37 -5.99 -19.29
C THR A 2 -11.13 -5.35 -18.15
N GLN A 3 -11.29 -6.11 -17.08
CA GLN A 3 -11.78 -5.65 -15.79
C GLN A 3 -10.80 -6.17 -14.73
N ARG A 4 -9.74 -5.41 -14.48
CA ARG A 4 -8.71 -5.76 -13.50
C ARG A 4 -8.93 -4.97 -12.22
N TRP A 5 -8.49 -5.56 -11.11
CA TRP A 5 -8.48 -4.87 -9.82
C TRP A 5 -7.59 -3.64 -9.89
N ALA A 6 -8.04 -2.54 -9.29
CA ALA A 6 -7.19 -1.49 -8.75
C ALA A 6 -7.02 -1.75 -7.23
N PRO A 7 -6.02 -1.12 -6.56
CA PRO A 7 -5.76 -1.36 -5.14
C PRO A 7 -7.02 -1.24 -4.27
N VAL A 8 -7.10 -2.06 -3.21
CA VAL A 8 -8.25 -2.14 -2.28
C VAL A 8 -8.51 -0.80 -1.59
N ALA A 9 -9.79 -0.40 -1.48
CA ALA A 9 -10.21 0.84 -0.82
C ALA A 9 -11.45 0.61 0.09
N THR A 10 -11.26 0.52 1.40
CA THR A 10 -12.32 0.42 2.42
C THR A 10 -12.71 1.78 3.04
N GLN A 11 -13.95 2.27 2.94
CA GLN A 11 -14.26 3.59 3.53
C GLN A 11 -14.11 3.68 5.07
N GLU A 12 -14.21 2.57 5.82
CA GLU A 12 -14.07 2.55 7.29
C GLU A 12 -13.54 1.21 7.84
N VAL A 13 -12.94 1.24 9.04
CA VAL A 13 -12.54 0.04 9.80
C VAL A 13 -13.78 -0.77 10.19
N GLY A 14 -13.95 -1.94 9.58
CA GLY A 14 -15.01 -2.90 9.91
C GLY A 14 -16.22 -2.91 8.96
N GLN A 15 -16.19 -2.12 7.88
CA GLN A 15 -17.14 -2.27 6.76
C GLN A 15 -16.64 -3.26 5.71
N GLU A 16 -17.53 -3.71 4.82
CA GLU A 16 -17.16 -4.60 3.71
C GLU A 16 -16.08 -3.96 2.84
N GLU A 17 -15.08 -4.77 2.49
CA GLU A 17 -13.97 -4.39 1.63
C GLU A 17 -14.52 -3.95 0.26
N VAL A 18 -14.37 -2.67 -0.11
CA VAL A 18 -14.70 -2.22 -1.47
C VAL A 18 -13.43 -2.25 -2.30
N ARG A 19 -13.49 -2.98 -3.40
CA ARG A 19 -12.37 -3.16 -4.31
C ARG A 19 -12.76 -2.54 -5.64
N VAL A 20 -12.11 -1.44 -6.01
CA VAL A 20 -12.42 -0.79 -7.28
C VAL A 20 -11.85 -1.59 -8.45
N HIS A 21 -12.63 -1.75 -9.51
CA HIS A 21 -12.23 -2.39 -10.75
C HIS A 21 -11.96 -1.33 -11.81
N LEU A 22 -10.79 -1.41 -12.45
CA LEU A 22 -10.47 -0.66 -13.65
C LEU A 22 -11.00 -1.43 -14.86
N LEU A 23 -12.02 -0.84 -15.48
CA LEU A 23 -12.51 -1.22 -16.79
C LEU A 23 -11.67 -0.51 -17.83
N ALA A 24 -11.20 -1.25 -18.83
CA ALA A 24 -10.52 -0.64 -19.96
C ALA A 24 -10.83 -1.37 -21.28
N LEU A 25 -11.01 -0.56 -22.31
CA LEU A 25 -11.29 -0.98 -23.68
C LEU A 25 -10.24 -0.35 -24.59
N PHE A 26 -9.58 -1.21 -25.37
CA PHE A 26 -8.52 -0.85 -26.29
C PHE A 26 -8.83 -1.33 -27.68
N GLU A 27 -8.42 -0.55 -28.68
CA GLU A 27 -8.25 -1.05 -30.04
C GLU A 27 -6.83 -1.61 -30.17
N GLU A 28 -6.70 -2.93 -30.25
CA GLU A 28 -5.39 -3.60 -30.27
C GLU A 28 -4.60 -3.40 -31.58
N ASN A 29 -5.21 -2.88 -32.65
CA ASN A 29 -4.47 -2.63 -33.89
C ASN A 29 -3.72 -1.29 -33.88
N SER A 30 -4.24 -0.29 -33.17
CA SER A 30 -3.62 1.04 -33.04
C SER A 30 -3.03 1.30 -31.66
N GLY A 31 -3.42 0.52 -30.65
CA GLY A 31 -3.13 0.77 -29.25
C GLY A 31 -3.96 1.90 -28.63
N GLU A 32 -5.00 2.40 -29.32
CA GLU A 32 -5.86 3.46 -28.80
C GLU A 32 -6.69 2.96 -27.60
N CYS A 33 -6.62 3.72 -26.49
CA CYS A 33 -7.51 3.52 -25.35
C CYS A 33 -8.88 4.16 -25.65
N LEU A 34 -9.82 3.35 -26.11
CA LEU A 34 -11.17 3.80 -26.47
C LEU A 34 -11.97 4.27 -25.24
N ALA A 35 -11.82 3.58 -24.11
CA ALA A 35 -12.44 3.99 -22.85
C ALA A 35 -11.74 3.37 -21.63
N LYS A 36 -11.79 4.08 -20.50
CA LYS A 36 -11.40 3.57 -19.18
C LYS A 36 -12.30 4.13 -18.09
N GLU A 37 -12.62 3.31 -17.09
CA GLU A 37 -13.52 3.67 -15.99
C GLU A 37 -13.18 2.90 -14.71
N MET A 38 -13.39 3.51 -13.54
CA MET A 38 -13.24 2.85 -12.24
C MET A 38 -14.63 2.58 -11.66
N THR A 39 -14.86 1.36 -11.17
CA THR A 39 -16.15 0.92 -10.60
C THR A 39 -15.93 0.28 -9.24
N GLU A 40 -16.83 0.47 -8.27
CA GLU A 40 -16.68 -0.07 -6.91
C GLU A 40 -16.92 -1.58 -6.81
N VAL A 41 -17.63 -2.15 -7.78
CA VAL A 41 -17.95 -3.58 -7.84
C VAL A 41 -17.69 -4.07 -9.25
N ALA A 42 -17.19 -5.30 -9.38
CA ALA A 42 -17.09 -6.00 -10.65
C ALA A 42 -18.43 -5.92 -11.40
N LEU A 43 -18.42 -5.31 -12.59
CA LEU A 43 -19.61 -5.31 -13.42
C LEU A 43 -20.00 -6.74 -13.74
N GLN A 44 -21.30 -7.04 -13.62
CA GLN A 44 -21.81 -8.31 -14.07
C GLN A 44 -21.67 -8.40 -15.60
N PRO A 45 -21.58 -9.60 -16.20
CA PRO A 45 -21.28 -9.73 -17.62
C PRO A 45 -22.22 -8.96 -18.56
N LEU A 46 -23.49 -8.81 -18.21
CA LEU A 46 -24.45 -8.00 -18.98
C LEU A 46 -24.13 -6.50 -18.91
N GLU A 47 -23.79 -6.00 -17.72
CA GLU A 47 -23.44 -4.60 -17.49
C GLU A 47 -22.12 -4.27 -18.19
N LEU A 48 -21.14 -5.18 -18.11
CA LEU A 48 -19.87 -5.06 -18.81
C LEU A 48 -20.05 -5.06 -20.33
N ALA A 49 -20.92 -5.93 -20.86
CA ALA A 49 -21.27 -5.91 -22.29
C ALA A 49 -21.96 -4.61 -22.71
N SER A 50 -22.88 -4.11 -21.89
CA SER A 50 -23.61 -2.87 -22.15
C SER A 50 -22.66 -1.66 -22.14
N TRP A 51 -21.78 -1.60 -21.14
CA TRP A 51 -20.71 -0.62 -21.05
C TRP A 51 -19.81 -0.68 -22.30
N ALA A 52 -19.35 -1.87 -22.68
CA ALA A 52 -18.51 -2.02 -23.87
C ALA A 52 -19.21 -1.52 -25.14
N LEU A 53 -20.47 -1.89 -25.37
CA LEU A 53 -21.25 -1.45 -26.52
C LEU A 53 -21.45 0.08 -26.55
N GLU A 54 -21.60 0.73 -25.40
CA GLU A 54 -21.69 2.19 -25.31
C GLU A 54 -20.38 2.87 -25.73
N LYS A 55 -19.24 2.26 -25.42
CA LYS A 55 -17.91 2.83 -25.68
C LYS A 55 -17.33 2.43 -27.04
N LEU A 56 -17.87 1.39 -27.67
CA LEU A 56 -17.43 0.95 -28.99
C LEU A 56 -17.82 1.97 -30.07
N PRO A 57 -16.96 2.20 -31.08
CA PRO A 57 -17.32 3.01 -32.23
C PRO A 57 -18.59 2.50 -32.92
N SER A 58 -19.45 3.42 -33.37
CA SER A 58 -20.73 3.08 -34.02
C SER A 58 -20.58 2.37 -35.37
N ALA A 59 -19.38 2.41 -35.96
CA ALA A 59 -19.06 1.76 -37.22
C ALA A 59 -17.82 0.90 -37.03
N LEU A 60 -18.04 -0.40 -36.75
CA LEU A 60 -16.97 -1.39 -36.66
C LEU A 60 -17.01 -2.35 -37.85
N PRO A 61 -15.85 -2.85 -38.31
CA PRO A 61 -15.80 -3.94 -39.28
C PRO A 61 -16.62 -5.15 -38.83
N LYS A 62 -17.20 -5.89 -39.79
CA LYS A 62 -17.98 -7.12 -39.51
C LYS A 62 -17.16 -8.24 -38.86
N GLU A 63 -15.83 -8.16 -38.94
CA GLU A 63 -14.88 -9.15 -38.45
C GLU A 63 -14.21 -8.71 -37.14
N THR A 64 -14.75 -7.68 -36.47
CA THR A 64 -14.18 -7.20 -35.20
C THR A 64 -14.27 -8.28 -34.13
N GLN A 65 -13.12 -8.57 -33.52
CA GLN A 65 -13.00 -9.46 -32.39
C GLN A 65 -12.95 -8.68 -31.07
N ILE A 66 -13.61 -9.19 -30.03
CA ILE A 66 -13.50 -8.69 -28.67
C ILE A 66 -12.56 -9.60 -27.89
N LEU A 67 -11.36 -9.11 -27.62
CA LEU A 67 -10.36 -9.84 -26.85
C LEU A 67 -10.59 -9.66 -25.34
N LEU A 68 -10.60 -10.75 -24.58
CA LEU A 68 -10.77 -10.78 -23.12
C LEU A 68 -9.54 -11.37 -22.43
N ASP A 69 -9.21 -10.90 -21.23
CA ASP A 69 -8.18 -11.52 -20.40
C ASP A 69 -8.72 -12.53 -19.37
N ASP A 70 -10.00 -12.44 -18.99
CA ASP A 70 -10.62 -13.34 -18.03
C ASP A 70 -11.40 -14.48 -18.72
N PRO A 71 -11.00 -15.76 -18.55
CA PRO A 71 -11.73 -16.90 -19.11
C PRO A 71 -13.16 -17.03 -18.59
N ASN A 72 -13.48 -16.53 -17.40
CA ASN A 72 -14.83 -16.63 -16.82
C ASN A 72 -15.84 -15.75 -17.55
N LEU A 73 -15.38 -14.70 -18.24
CA LEU A 73 -16.24 -13.78 -18.98
C LEU A 73 -16.51 -14.22 -20.42
N LEU A 74 -15.72 -15.16 -20.96
CA LEU A 74 -15.80 -15.59 -22.36
C LEU A 74 -17.21 -16.07 -22.75
N GLY A 75 -17.76 -17.02 -22.01
CA GLY A 75 -19.08 -17.60 -22.31
C GLY A 75 -20.21 -16.57 -22.22
N PRO A 76 -20.39 -15.89 -21.07
CA PRO A 76 -21.42 -14.87 -20.92
C PRO A 76 -21.31 -13.73 -21.93
N LEU A 77 -20.11 -13.21 -22.20
CA LEU A 77 -19.94 -12.10 -23.15
C LEU A 77 -20.15 -12.51 -24.60
N ALA A 78 -19.78 -13.74 -25.00
CA ALA A 78 -20.14 -14.25 -26.32
C ALA A 78 -21.66 -14.30 -26.55
N VAL A 79 -22.45 -14.45 -25.48
CA VAL A 79 -23.92 -14.42 -25.55
C VAL A 79 -24.48 -13.01 -25.62
N TYR A 80 -23.85 -12.01 -25.00
CA TYR A 80 -24.35 -10.63 -25.01
C TYR A 80 -23.80 -9.81 -26.19
N LEU A 81 -22.60 -10.10 -26.66
CA LEU A 81 -21.91 -9.42 -27.77
C LEU A 81 -21.97 -10.27 -29.05
N ARG A 82 -23.15 -10.79 -29.40
CA ARG A 82 -23.31 -11.81 -30.48
C ARG A 82 -22.90 -11.33 -31.87
N ASP A 83 -22.86 -10.02 -32.07
CA ASP A 83 -22.45 -9.40 -33.33
C ASP A 83 -20.92 -9.38 -33.50
N PHE A 84 -20.17 -9.79 -32.47
CA PHE A 84 -18.72 -9.86 -32.45
C PHE A 84 -18.23 -11.28 -32.15
N GLU A 85 -17.03 -11.61 -32.63
CA GLU A 85 -16.33 -12.80 -32.19
C GLU A 85 -15.58 -12.50 -30.88
N VAL A 86 -15.97 -13.16 -29.78
CA VAL A 86 -15.34 -12.96 -28.47
C VAL A 86 -14.26 -14.02 -28.25
N VAL A 87 -13.03 -13.59 -28.01
CA VAL A 87 -11.85 -14.47 -27.93
C VAL A 87 -11.10 -14.26 -26.62
N LEU A 88 -10.67 -15.34 -25.98
CA LEU A 88 -9.79 -15.28 -24.82
C LEU A 88 -8.35 -15.00 -25.29
N ALA A 89 -7.84 -13.82 -24.94
CA ALA A 89 -6.46 -13.40 -25.12
C ALA A 89 -5.89 -12.92 -23.77
N PRO A 90 -5.33 -13.85 -22.96
CA PRO A 90 -4.77 -13.54 -21.65
C PRO A 90 -3.63 -12.52 -21.72
N ARG A 91 -2.97 -12.43 -22.88
CA ARG A 91 -1.95 -11.43 -23.21
C ARG A 91 -2.32 -10.75 -24.52
N ALA A 92 -2.39 -9.43 -24.49
CA ALA A 92 -2.70 -8.58 -25.64
C ALA A 92 -1.72 -7.42 -25.60
N GLU A 93 -1.01 -7.20 -26.71
CA GLU A 93 0.22 -6.43 -26.76
C GLU A 93 0.04 -5.00 -26.25
N TYR A 94 -0.97 -4.28 -26.75
CA TYR A 94 -1.13 -2.86 -26.41
C TYR A 94 -1.85 -2.64 -25.08
N ARG A 95 -2.79 -3.53 -24.72
CA ARG A 95 -3.35 -3.53 -23.35
C ARG A 95 -2.26 -3.78 -22.31
N ASP A 96 -1.39 -4.75 -22.54
CA ASP A 96 -0.32 -5.06 -21.59
C ASP A 96 0.74 -3.94 -21.57
N GLN A 97 1.05 -3.31 -22.71
CA GLN A 97 1.85 -2.08 -22.77
C GLN A 97 1.20 -0.89 -22.05
N PHE A 98 -0.12 -0.72 -22.14
CA PHE A 98 -0.83 0.34 -21.41
C PHE A 98 -0.73 0.14 -19.90
N PHE A 99 -0.91 -1.10 -19.40
CA PHE A 99 -0.71 -1.38 -17.99
C PHE A 99 0.75 -1.22 -17.56
N ALA A 100 1.70 -1.61 -18.41
CA ALA A 100 3.12 -1.34 -18.17
C ALA A 100 3.41 0.17 -18.14
N GLY A 101 2.82 0.95 -19.04
CA GLY A 101 2.94 2.41 -19.09
C GLY A 101 2.24 3.11 -17.93
N LEU A 102 1.11 2.58 -17.44
CA LEU A 102 0.50 3.03 -16.18
C LEU A 102 1.40 2.71 -14.99
N LEU A 103 2.02 1.54 -14.97
CA LEU A 103 2.98 1.17 -13.94
C LEU A 103 4.23 2.05 -14.00
N GLU A 104 4.74 2.36 -15.20
CA GLU A 104 5.83 3.33 -15.42
C GLU A 104 5.40 4.74 -15.00
N GLN A 105 4.18 5.18 -15.29
CA GLN A 105 3.66 6.46 -14.81
C GLN A 105 3.57 6.49 -13.29
N LEU A 106 3.13 5.39 -12.66
CA LEU A 106 3.20 5.23 -11.21
C LEU A 106 4.65 5.30 -10.73
N GLN A 107 5.62 4.74 -11.46
CA GLN A 107 7.06 4.89 -11.19
C GLN A 107 7.57 6.33 -11.41
N TYR A 108 6.98 7.12 -12.30
CA TYR A 108 7.29 8.55 -12.42
C TYR A 108 6.77 9.38 -11.25
N PHE A 109 5.69 8.91 -10.61
CA PHE A 109 5.20 9.46 -9.33
C PHE A 109 5.80 8.76 -8.11
N GLN A 110 6.58 7.68 -8.31
CA GLN A 110 7.45 7.15 -7.26
C GLN A 110 8.50 8.19 -6.98
N ASN A 111 8.39 8.82 -5.83
CA ASN A 111 9.43 9.68 -5.35
C ASN A 111 10.58 8.78 -4.88
N ALA A 112 11.77 9.36 -4.66
CA ALA A 112 12.90 8.65 -4.03
C ALA A 112 12.58 8.09 -2.61
N ALA A 113 11.36 8.30 -2.11
CA ALA A 113 10.84 7.81 -0.85
C ALA A 113 10.03 6.50 -0.97
N ASP A 114 9.66 6.07 -2.18
CA ASP A 114 8.77 4.94 -2.41
C ASP A 114 9.58 3.65 -2.42
N TYR A 115 9.42 2.83 -1.39
CA TYR A 115 10.16 1.59 -1.24
C TYR A 115 9.29 0.38 -1.61
N CYS A 116 9.88 -0.58 -2.32
CA CYS A 116 9.29 -1.88 -2.56
C CYS A 116 9.98 -2.91 -1.66
N LEU A 117 9.31 -3.30 -0.57
CA LEU A 117 9.83 -4.27 0.39
C LEU A 117 10.00 -5.65 -0.26
N LEU A 118 9.12 -6.01 -1.19
CA LEU A 118 9.14 -7.28 -1.91
C LEU A 118 10.41 -7.42 -2.73
N GLU A 119 10.79 -6.38 -3.47
CA GLU A 119 12.01 -6.38 -4.27
C GLU A 119 13.27 -6.37 -3.40
N SER A 120 13.20 -5.70 -2.23
CA SER A 120 14.37 -5.48 -1.37
C SER A 120 14.64 -6.61 -0.38
N PHE A 121 13.59 -7.24 0.16
CA PHE A 121 13.67 -8.23 1.23
C PHE A 121 12.97 -9.55 0.90
N GLY A 122 12.22 -9.62 -0.20
CA GLY A 122 11.49 -10.80 -0.60
C GLY A 122 10.15 -10.99 0.09
N GLU A 123 9.39 -11.96 -0.41
CA GLU A 123 7.98 -12.19 -0.03
C GLU A 123 7.78 -12.46 1.46
N ALA A 124 8.62 -13.31 2.06
CA ALA A 124 8.45 -13.72 3.46
C ALA A 124 8.59 -12.54 4.42
N ASP A 125 9.61 -11.71 4.23
CA ASP A 125 9.88 -10.55 5.09
C ASP A 125 8.88 -9.42 4.86
N THR A 126 8.49 -9.19 3.61
CA THR A 126 7.45 -8.22 3.24
C THR A 126 6.13 -8.55 3.95
N LEU A 127 5.70 -9.81 3.89
CA LEU A 127 4.50 -10.24 4.59
C LEU A 127 4.64 -10.15 6.11
N ARG A 128 5.82 -10.46 6.65
CA ARG A 128 6.09 -10.30 8.08
C ARG A 128 5.94 -8.84 8.50
N PHE A 129 6.46 -7.91 7.71
CA PHE A 129 6.33 -6.48 7.95
C PHE A 129 4.89 -6.03 7.95
N PHE A 130 4.15 -6.24 6.86
CA PHE A 130 2.78 -5.76 6.78
C PHE A 130 1.86 -6.43 7.82
N LYS A 131 2.04 -7.72 8.13
CA LYS A 131 1.28 -8.36 9.22
C LYS A 131 1.55 -7.69 10.56
N THR A 132 2.82 -7.42 10.86
CA THR A 132 3.23 -6.75 12.11
C THR A 132 2.69 -5.33 12.16
N ALA A 133 2.73 -4.58 11.05
CA ALA A 133 2.17 -3.24 10.95
C ALA A 133 0.65 -3.23 11.19
N ARG A 134 -0.07 -4.23 10.66
CA ARG A 134 -1.50 -4.41 10.93
C ARG A 134 -1.78 -4.70 12.41
N GLU A 135 -0.98 -5.55 13.04
CA GLU A 135 -1.10 -5.82 14.48
C GLU A 135 -0.83 -4.57 15.32
N TYR A 136 0.16 -3.76 14.95
CA TYR A 136 0.45 -2.47 15.56
C TYR A 136 -0.75 -1.52 15.43
N LEU A 137 -1.32 -1.41 14.23
CA LEU A 137 -2.51 -0.61 13.95
C LEU A 137 -3.69 -1.00 14.85
N GLN A 138 -3.99 -2.30 14.92
CA GLN A 138 -5.07 -2.83 15.76
C GLN A 138 -4.83 -2.58 17.25
N ALA A 139 -3.58 -2.54 17.67
CA ALA A 139 -3.22 -2.25 19.05
C ALA A 139 -3.32 -0.75 19.41
N ALA A 140 -3.28 0.14 18.41
CA ALA A 140 -3.39 1.59 18.53
C ALA A 140 -2.59 2.21 19.70
N PRO A 141 -1.28 1.91 19.86
CA PRO A 141 -0.50 2.36 21.02
C PRO A 141 -0.45 3.87 21.21
N TRP A 142 -0.50 4.64 20.12
CA TRP A 142 -0.51 6.10 20.16
C TRP A 142 -1.74 6.69 20.88
N ARG A 143 -2.83 5.91 21.04
CA ARG A 143 -4.01 6.32 21.83
C ARG A 143 -3.81 6.10 23.33
N LEU A 144 -2.90 5.21 23.71
CA LEU A 144 -2.52 4.96 25.10
C LEU A 144 -1.39 5.90 25.53
N PHE A 145 -0.50 6.19 24.60
CA PHE A 145 0.45 7.29 24.70
C PHE A 145 -0.26 8.64 24.55
N GLY A 146 0.34 9.70 25.10
CA GLY A 146 -0.11 11.06 24.77
C GLY A 146 0.21 11.39 23.30
N ARG A 147 -0.16 12.60 22.85
CA ARG A 147 0.14 13.10 21.48
C ARG A 147 1.58 12.82 21.02
N GLN A 148 2.53 12.92 21.95
CA GLN A 148 3.94 12.60 21.73
C GLN A 148 4.45 11.83 22.94
N THR A 149 5.21 10.77 22.71
CA THR A 149 5.91 10.00 23.74
C THR A 149 7.30 9.65 23.25
N PHE A 150 8.27 9.72 24.15
CA PHE A 150 9.66 9.38 23.85
C PHE A 150 10.01 8.06 24.55
N LEU A 151 10.64 7.16 23.82
CA LEU A 151 11.09 5.87 24.31
C LEU A 151 12.62 5.81 24.22
N GLU A 152 13.27 5.31 25.27
CA GLU A 152 14.67 4.91 25.19
C GLU A 152 14.77 3.60 24.44
N PHE A 153 15.53 3.58 23.35
CA PHE A 153 15.76 2.39 22.55
C PHE A 153 17.24 2.07 22.49
N ARG A 154 17.56 0.80 22.71
CA ARG A 154 18.87 0.24 22.44
C ARG A 154 18.71 -0.88 21.43
N ASP A 155 19.38 -0.74 20.28
CA ASP A 155 19.34 -1.73 19.22
C ASP A 155 20.15 -3.00 19.56
N ALA A 156 20.18 -3.96 18.64
CA ALA A 156 20.91 -5.21 18.82
C ALA A 156 22.44 -5.04 18.87
N GLU A 157 22.98 -3.93 18.37
CA GLU A 157 24.41 -3.59 18.39
C GLU A 157 24.79 -2.74 19.61
N ALA A 158 23.87 -2.59 20.57
CA ALA A 158 24.01 -1.80 21.78
C ALA A 158 24.15 -0.28 21.53
N LYS A 159 23.74 0.21 20.35
CA LYS A 159 23.63 1.64 20.10
C LYS A 159 22.36 2.18 20.77
N GLU A 160 22.52 3.26 21.52
CA GLU A 160 21.42 3.92 22.20
C GLU A 160 20.88 5.07 21.37
N GLN A 161 19.56 5.12 21.24
CA GLN A 161 18.80 6.13 20.50
C GLN A 161 17.50 6.44 21.26
N VAL A 162 16.87 7.55 20.94
CA VAL A 162 15.51 7.83 21.40
C VAL A 162 14.55 7.56 20.25
N VAL A 163 13.44 6.88 20.52
CA VAL A 163 12.35 6.71 19.57
C VAL A 163 11.23 7.67 19.96
N GLY A 164 10.94 8.63 19.10
CA GLY A 164 9.75 9.48 19.23
C GLY A 164 8.56 8.75 18.63
N VAL A 165 7.55 8.42 19.44
CA VAL A 165 6.27 7.85 19.00
C VAL A 165 5.23 8.95 19.05
N TYR A 166 4.46 9.12 17.97
CA TYR A 166 3.51 10.21 17.91
C TYR A 166 2.31 9.97 17.03
N CYS A 167 1.30 10.80 17.32
CA CYS A 167 0.12 11.01 16.52
C CYS A 167 -0.03 12.53 16.34
N LEU A 168 0.13 13.02 15.10
CA LEU A 168 -0.16 14.40 14.74
C LEU A 168 -1.62 14.53 14.28
N GLU A 169 -2.14 15.75 14.42
CA GLU A 169 -3.40 16.25 13.84
C GLU A 169 -4.54 15.23 13.79
N ALA A 170 -5.28 15.04 14.90
CA ALA A 170 -6.53 14.27 14.91
C ALA A 170 -6.45 12.84 14.32
N ASP A 171 -5.35 12.11 14.60
CA ASP A 171 -5.05 10.78 14.06
C ASP A 171 -4.51 10.78 12.61
N GLU A 172 -4.29 11.92 11.94
CA GLU A 172 -3.89 12.01 10.50
C GLU A 172 -2.45 11.57 10.17
N LEU A 173 -1.53 11.61 11.13
CA LEU A 173 -0.18 11.07 10.93
C LEU A 173 0.25 10.32 12.18
N ILE A 174 0.45 9.02 12.04
CA ILE A 174 0.83 8.14 13.16
C ILE A 174 2.13 7.46 12.78
N GLY A 175 3.13 7.52 13.66
CA GLY A 175 4.39 6.90 13.34
C GLY A 175 5.41 6.95 14.46
N PHE A 176 6.62 6.59 14.11
CA PHE A 176 7.78 6.80 14.96
C PHE A 176 9.03 7.15 14.16
N CYS A 177 9.92 7.88 14.81
CA CYS A 177 11.22 8.27 14.29
C CYS A 177 12.32 7.94 15.30
N PHE A 178 13.54 7.72 14.79
CA PHE A 178 14.74 7.68 15.61
C PHE A 178 15.26 9.10 15.79
N LEU A 179 15.69 9.43 16.99
CA LEU A 179 16.26 10.70 17.37
C LEU A 179 17.63 10.46 18.00
N ASP A 180 18.61 11.23 17.56
CA ASP A 180 19.86 11.36 18.28
C ASP A 180 19.68 12.24 19.54
N ALA A 181 20.72 12.33 20.38
CA ALA A 181 20.66 13.08 21.64
C ALA A 181 20.47 14.59 21.47
N LYS A 182 20.78 15.16 20.30
CA LYS A 182 20.60 16.58 19.96
C LYS A 182 19.18 16.81 19.46
N GLU A 183 18.70 15.98 18.55
CA GLU A 183 17.33 15.98 18.02
C GLU A 183 16.33 15.78 19.15
N TYR A 184 16.57 14.82 20.05
CA TYR A 184 15.72 14.59 21.22
C TYR A 184 15.57 15.85 22.08
N ARG A 185 16.69 16.54 22.36
CA ARG A 185 16.68 17.79 23.14
C ARG A 185 15.91 18.90 22.42
N ALA A 186 16.14 19.06 21.11
CA ALA A 186 15.43 20.07 20.32
C ALA A 186 13.91 19.79 20.27
N CYS A 187 13.50 18.54 20.05
CA CYS A 187 12.09 18.14 20.02
C CYS A 187 11.41 18.40 21.36
N ARG A 188 12.10 18.15 22.47
CA ARG A 188 11.62 18.41 23.83
C ARG A 188 11.42 19.90 24.12
N GLU A 189 12.28 20.76 23.58
CA GLU A 189 12.17 22.22 23.76
C GLU A 189 11.11 22.85 22.84
N GLN A 190 10.99 22.36 21.61
CA GLN A 190 10.14 22.95 20.58
C GLN A 190 8.73 22.34 20.52
N GLY A 191 8.55 21.13 21.07
CA GLY A 191 7.27 20.41 21.05
C GLY A 191 6.90 19.82 19.68
N SER A 192 7.85 19.77 18.73
CA SER A 192 7.67 19.20 17.40
C SER A 192 8.64 18.04 17.18
N LEU A 193 8.15 16.95 16.59
CA LEU A 193 8.96 15.82 16.14
C LEU A 193 9.32 15.99 14.66
N PRO A 194 10.45 15.43 14.20
CA PRO A 194 10.74 15.33 12.78
C PRO A 194 9.78 14.33 12.12
N ASP A 195 9.76 14.34 10.79
CA ASP A 195 8.96 13.40 10.00
C ASP A 195 9.24 11.94 10.40
N PRO A 196 8.23 11.06 10.38
CA PRO A 196 8.39 9.70 10.85
C PRO A 196 9.32 8.96 9.90
N ILE A 197 10.14 8.05 10.44
CA ILE A 197 10.88 7.10 9.60
C ILE A 197 9.95 5.96 9.19
N TRP A 198 9.05 5.56 10.09
CA TRP A 198 7.93 4.67 9.81
C TRP A 198 6.65 5.36 10.22
N GLY A 199 5.61 5.24 9.41
CA GLY A 199 4.34 5.85 9.73
C GLY A 199 3.18 5.39 8.87
N LEU A 200 2.10 6.11 9.09
CA LEU A 200 0.79 5.99 8.49
C LEU A 200 0.31 7.40 8.24
N GLU A 201 -0.07 7.70 7.00
CA GLU A 201 -0.54 9.03 6.59
C GLU A 201 -1.82 8.89 5.77
N TYR A 202 -2.74 9.83 5.99
CA TYR A 202 -4.07 9.82 5.40
C TYR A 202 -4.04 10.44 4.01
N GLY A 203 -4.61 9.72 3.03
CA GLY A 203 -4.80 10.23 1.68
C GLY A 203 -3.52 10.40 0.85
N ASN A 204 -2.37 9.95 1.34
CA ASN A 204 -1.09 10.07 0.65
C ASN A 204 -0.59 8.69 0.19
N VAL A 205 -0.86 8.34 -1.07
CA VAL A 205 -0.53 7.04 -1.69
C VAL A 205 0.98 6.91 -2.01
N ALA A 206 1.76 7.95 -1.74
CA ALA A 206 3.08 8.20 -2.31
C ALA A 206 4.25 7.43 -1.66
N TYR A 207 4.03 6.24 -1.09
CA TYR A 207 5.08 5.57 -0.30
C TYR A 207 5.14 4.04 -0.41
N VAL A 208 4.44 3.42 -1.37
CA VAL A 208 4.31 1.95 -1.44
C VAL A 208 4.54 1.43 -2.85
N GLY A 209 5.46 0.47 -3.00
CA GLY A 209 5.71 -0.19 -4.27
C GLY A 209 4.52 -1.04 -4.75
N GLY A 210 4.21 -0.99 -6.06
CA GLY A 210 3.12 -1.77 -6.65
C GLY A 210 3.23 -3.29 -6.41
N ALA A 211 4.45 -3.82 -6.40
CA ALA A 211 4.67 -5.26 -6.16
C ALA A 211 4.36 -5.68 -4.70
N ASP A 212 4.49 -4.76 -3.73
CA ASP A 212 4.05 -4.99 -2.36
C ASP A 212 2.52 -5.11 -2.32
N LEU A 213 1.82 -4.18 -2.98
CA LEU A 213 0.36 -4.18 -3.08
C LEU A 213 -0.17 -5.47 -3.72
N ASP A 214 0.44 -5.91 -4.83
CA ASP A 214 0.08 -7.17 -5.51
C ASP A 214 0.30 -8.39 -4.61
N LEU A 215 1.37 -8.39 -3.82
CA LEU A 215 1.64 -9.46 -2.86
C LEU A 215 0.60 -9.48 -1.74
N LEU A 216 0.26 -8.32 -1.18
CA LEU A 216 -0.72 -8.23 -0.11
C LEU A 216 -2.10 -8.70 -0.56
N ASP A 217 -2.51 -8.34 -1.78
CA ASP A 217 -3.77 -8.82 -2.36
C ASP A 217 -3.78 -10.36 -2.50
N ARG A 218 -2.73 -10.93 -3.12
CA ARG A 218 -2.60 -12.40 -3.25
C ARG A 218 -2.64 -13.14 -1.91
N LYS A 219 -2.32 -12.46 -0.81
CA LYS A 219 -2.28 -13.04 0.55
C LYS A 219 -3.47 -12.62 1.42
N GLY A 220 -4.41 -11.82 0.89
CA GLY A 220 -5.59 -11.36 1.61
C GLY A 220 -5.27 -10.47 2.81
N LEU A 221 -4.22 -9.65 2.72
CA LEU A 221 -3.85 -8.73 3.80
C LEU A 221 -4.31 -7.30 3.47
N ALA A 222 -5.42 -6.88 4.07
CA ALA A 222 -6.01 -5.55 3.86
C ALA A 222 -5.64 -4.56 4.98
N PHE A 223 -5.61 -3.28 4.60
CA PHE A 223 -5.46 -2.09 5.44
C PHE A 223 -6.57 -1.08 5.11
N PRO A 224 -6.91 -0.15 6.03
CA PRO A 224 -7.73 1.00 5.67
C PRO A 224 -7.04 1.87 4.60
N PRO A 225 -7.76 2.56 3.70
CA PRO A 225 -7.24 3.21 2.49
C PRO A 225 -6.43 4.46 2.78
N ASP A 226 -6.71 5.04 3.94
CA ASP A 226 -6.09 6.21 4.51
C ASP A 226 -5.06 5.83 5.58
N GLN A 227 -4.80 4.53 5.81
CA GLN A 227 -3.87 4.07 6.85
C GLN A 227 -2.99 2.96 6.31
N TYR A 228 -2.29 3.26 5.22
CA TYR A 228 -1.31 2.34 4.67
C TYR A 228 0.06 2.54 5.33
N PRO A 229 0.69 1.48 5.87
CA PRO A 229 1.99 1.60 6.51
C PRO A 229 3.09 1.82 5.48
N TRP A 230 3.95 2.79 5.77
CA TRP A 230 5.05 3.17 4.89
C TRP A 230 6.36 3.40 5.66
N ILE A 231 7.46 3.49 4.91
CA ILE A 231 8.80 3.81 5.43
C ILE A 231 9.35 4.98 4.63
N LEU A 232 9.71 6.07 5.30
CA LEU A 232 10.27 7.26 4.66
C LEU A 232 11.79 7.12 4.51
N VAL A 233 12.23 6.80 3.29
CA VAL A 233 13.65 6.53 2.99
C VAL A 233 14.50 7.79 2.93
N GLN A 234 13.91 8.95 2.63
CA GLN A 234 14.66 10.23 2.60
C GLN A 234 15.23 10.59 3.98
N SER A 235 14.62 10.09 5.05
CA SER A 235 15.10 10.20 6.43
C SER A 235 16.18 9.16 6.78
N LEU A 236 16.60 8.33 5.82
CA LEU A 236 17.57 7.24 5.96
C LEU A 236 18.80 7.46 5.05
N PRO A 237 19.94 7.94 5.60
CA PRO A 237 21.13 8.27 4.80
C PRO A 237 21.68 7.10 3.96
N ASP A 238 21.62 5.89 4.52
CA ASP A 238 22.09 4.65 3.90
C ASP A 238 20.95 3.83 3.28
N GLY A 239 19.75 4.41 3.18
CA GLY A 239 18.51 3.72 2.82
C GLY A 239 18.03 2.74 3.89
N LEU A 240 17.03 1.92 3.54
CA LEU A 240 16.50 0.89 4.43
C LEU A 240 17.39 -0.35 4.44
N THR A 241 18.33 -0.40 5.39
CA THR A 241 19.21 -1.57 5.56
C THR A 241 18.48 -2.75 6.20
N ARG A 242 19.06 -3.96 6.07
CA ARG A 242 18.49 -5.15 6.74
C ARG A 242 18.43 -5.00 8.26
N GLY A 243 19.48 -4.43 8.87
CA GLY A 243 19.51 -4.19 10.31
C GLY A 243 18.36 -3.28 10.73
N LEU A 244 18.23 -2.12 10.07
CA LEU A 244 17.15 -1.19 10.34
C LEU A 244 15.77 -1.80 10.13
N PHE A 245 15.57 -2.59 9.07
CA PHE A 245 14.31 -3.30 8.83
C PHE A 245 13.92 -4.23 10.00
N GLU A 246 14.88 -4.98 10.56
CA GLU A 246 14.64 -5.80 11.75
C GLU A 246 14.34 -4.94 12.99
N GLU A 247 15.00 -3.79 13.15
CA GLU A 247 14.69 -2.85 14.24
C GLU A 247 13.28 -2.28 14.13
N LEU A 248 12.86 -1.87 12.93
CA LEU A 248 11.49 -1.39 12.68
C LEU A 248 10.45 -2.45 13.04
N LEU A 249 10.65 -3.70 12.59
CA LEU A 249 9.77 -4.82 12.93
C LEU A 249 9.69 -5.06 14.43
N TRP A 250 10.84 -5.06 15.11
CA TRP A 250 10.88 -5.28 16.54
C TRP A 250 10.15 -4.15 17.28
N LEU A 251 10.35 -2.89 16.88
CA LEU A 251 9.64 -1.74 17.44
C LEU A 251 8.12 -1.84 17.24
N LEU A 252 7.66 -2.20 16.04
CA LEU A 252 6.23 -2.42 15.76
C LEU A 252 5.61 -3.47 16.69
N GLN A 253 6.38 -4.47 17.12
CA GLN A 253 5.88 -5.47 18.06
C GLN A 253 5.92 -5.02 19.53
N ARG A 254 6.88 -4.17 19.91
CA ARG A 254 7.16 -3.84 21.32
C ARG A 254 6.57 -2.53 21.78
N ILE A 255 6.44 -1.52 20.91
CA ILE A 255 5.78 -0.26 21.24
C ILE A 255 4.35 -0.51 21.78
N PRO A 256 3.51 -1.37 21.18
CA PRO A 256 2.21 -1.76 21.75
C PRO A 256 2.27 -2.35 23.16
N GLN A 257 3.32 -3.11 23.46
CA GLN A 257 3.47 -3.75 24.77
C GLN A 257 3.83 -2.71 25.83
N ILE A 258 4.78 -1.82 25.54
CA ILE A 258 5.13 -0.70 26.45
C ILE A 258 3.95 0.23 26.65
N ALA A 259 3.18 0.52 25.61
CA ALA A 259 1.99 1.38 25.70
C ALA A 259 0.98 0.85 26.72
N ARG A 260 0.90 -0.47 26.89
CA ARG A 260 -0.03 -1.13 27.81
C ARG A 260 0.53 -1.35 29.21
N SER A 261 1.80 -1.74 29.33
CA SER A 261 2.39 -2.10 30.63
C SER A 261 3.18 -0.96 31.30
N GLY A 262 3.76 -0.06 30.51
CA GLY A 262 4.75 0.92 30.97
C GLY A 262 6.09 0.29 31.37
N GLU A 263 6.23 -1.02 31.30
CA GLU A 263 7.44 -1.74 31.73
C GLU A 263 8.52 -1.73 30.65
N THR A 264 9.78 -1.65 31.08
CA THR A 264 10.91 -1.80 30.16
C THR A 264 10.95 -3.21 29.59
N ILE A 265 11.06 -3.32 28.28
CA ILE A 265 11.16 -4.59 27.56
C ILE A 265 12.60 -4.82 27.13
N GLN A 266 13.12 -6.02 27.38
CA GLN A 266 14.43 -6.44 26.90
C GLN A 266 14.31 -7.83 26.27
N ALA A 267 14.63 -7.92 24.98
CA ALA A 267 14.53 -9.17 24.20
C ALA A 267 15.45 -9.08 22.99
N ASP A 268 16.02 -10.22 22.56
CA ASP A 268 16.78 -10.33 21.30
C ASP A 268 17.94 -9.31 21.18
N GLY A 269 18.64 -9.06 22.29
CA GLY A 269 19.72 -8.08 22.38
C GLY A 269 19.28 -6.61 22.50
N ARG A 270 18.00 -6.32 22.26
CA ARG A 270 17.41 -4.98 22.25
C ARG A 270 16.79 -4.62 23.60
N ARG A 271 16.65 -3.32 23.86
CA ARG A 271 15.93 -2.78 25.03
C ARG A 271 15.04 -1.62 24.58
N LEU A 272 13.83 -1.56 25.11
CA LEU A 272 12.92 -0.43 24.92
C LEU A 272 12.29 -0.06 26.27
N GLY A 273 12.29 1.22 26.62
CA GLY A 273 11.70 1.74 27.85
C GLY A 273 11.12 3.13 27.65
N LEU A 274 10.35 3.62 28.62
CA LEU A 274 9.92 5.02 28.63
C LEU A 274 11.14 5.91 28.86
N ALA A 275 11.30 6.96 28.04
CA ALA A 275 12.34 7.95 28.29
C ALA A 275 11.99 8.78 29.54
N PRO A 276 12.99 9.18 30.34
CA PRO A 276 12.77 9.98 31.53
C PRO A 276 12.09 11.31 31.18
N SER A 277 11.24 11.76 32.10
CA SER A 277 10.40 12.95 31.98
C SER A 277 11.20 14.24 31.93
#